data_AF-A0A358PF23-F1
#
_entry.id   AF-A0A358PF23-F1
#
_cell.length_a   1.000
_cell.length_b   1.000
_cell.length_c   1.000
_cell.angle_alpha   90.00
_cell.angle_beta   90.00
_cell.angle_gamma   90.00
#
_symmetry.space_group_name_H-M   'P 1'
#
loop_
_entity.id
_entity.type
_entity.pdbx_description
1 polymer ?
#
loop_
_entity_poly.entity_id
_entity_poly.type
_entity_poly.pdbx_seq_one_letter_code
_entity_poly.pdbx_strand_id
1 'polypeptide(L)'
;EELVGEIWDEHDEIVENVRKLGENNYDINCAMDLDEFFDMFDITDETDSSTLNGWVMEHLGRIPDIGDKFSAHGLEITIKAADGRRV
;
A
#
# COMPACT_ATOMS: atom_id res chain seq x y z
N GLU A 1 -13.05 -19.35 -35.93
CA GLU A 1 -12.72 -18.08 -35.25
C GLU A 1 -13.24 -18.20 -33.84
N GLU A 2 -12.32 -18.33 -32.89
CA GLU A 2 -12.63 -18.46 -31.47
C GLU A 2 -12.60 -17.05 -30.90
N LEU A 3 -13.78 -16.45 -30.71
CA LEU A 3 -13.91 -15.23 -29.92
C LEU A 3 -13.96 -15.67 -28.46
N VAL A 4 -12.78 -15.86 -27.87
CA VAL A 4 -12.64 -15.91 -26.41
C VAL A 4 -12.77 -14.47 -25.93
N GLY A 5 -14.00 -14.06 -25.65
CA GLY A 5 -14.22 -12.93 -24.77
C GLY A 5 -13.79 -13.39 -23.39
N GLU A 6 -12.67 -12.87 -22.89
CA GLU A 6 -12.29 -13.03 -21.50
C GLU A 6 -13.42 -12.43 -20.67
N ILE A 7 -14.19 -13.32 -20.01
CA ILE A 7 -15.23 -12.93 -19.07
C ILE A 7 -14.48 -12.43 -17.85
N TRP A 8 -14.34 -11.11 -17.76
CA TRP A 8 -13.96 -10.45 -16.52
C TRP A 8 -15.09 -10.75 -15.53
N ASP A 9 -14.85 -11.69 -14.61
CA ASP A 9 -15.77 -12.01 -13.53
C ASP A 9 -15.94 -10.76 -12.66
N GLU A 10 -17.18 -10.31 -12.55
CA GLU A 10 -17.58 -8.97 -12.07
C GLU A 10 -17.56 -8.86 -10.54
N HIS A 11 -16.72 -9.67 -9.86
CA HIS A 11 -16.82 -9.89 -8.41
C HIS A 11 -15.53 -9.62 -7.63
N ASP A 12 -14.56 -8.91 -8.21
CA ASP A 12 -13.57 -8.20 -7.41
C ASP A 12 -14.02 -6.74 -7.35
N GLU A 13 -14.48 -6.29 -6.17
CA GLU A 13 -14.46 -4.85 -5.87
C GLU A 13 -13.02 -4.40 -6.09
N ILE A 14 -12.76 -3.64 -7.16
CA ILE A 14 -11.46 -3.02 -7.39
C ILE A 14 -11.27 -2.02 -6.24
N VAL A 15 -10.68 -2.48 -5.14
CA VAL A 15 -10.25 -1.60 -4.06
C VAL A 15 -9.13 -0.76 -4.65
N GLU A 16 -9.40 0.53 -4.88
CA GLU A 16 -8.37 1.45 -5.31
C GLU A 16 -7.30 1.55 -4.21
N ASN A 17 -6.19 0.84 -4.40
CA ASN A 17 -5.08 0.81 -3.45
C ASN A 17 -4.41 2.18 -3.32
N VAL A 18 -4.52 3.04 -4.32
CA VAL A 18 -3.88 4.34 -4.38
C VAL A 18 -4.86 5.39 -4.85
N ARG A 19 -4.98 6.47 -4.07
CA ARG A 19 -5.72 7.67 -4.43
C ARG A 19 -4.85 8.90 -4.29
N LYS A 20 -4.59 9.59 -5.41
CA LYS A 20 -3.85 10.86 -5.41
C LYS A 20 -4.71 11.98 -4.81
N LEU A 21 -4.21 12.64 -3.77
CA LEU A 21 -4.85 13.76 -3.06
C LEU A 21 -4.31 15.13 -3.50
N GLY A 22 -3.13 15.17 -4.12
CA GLY A 22 -2.46 16.37 -4.61
C GLY A 22 -1.17 16.02 -5.36
N GLU A 23 -0.38 17.03 -5.75
CA GLU A 23 0.83 16.82 -6.57
C GLU A 23 1.79 15.78 -5.97
N ASN A 24 2.01 15.86 -4.64
CA ASN A 24 2.90 14.98 -3.87
C ASN A 24 2.20 14.39 -2.63
N ASN A 25 0.89 14.16 -2.71
CA ASN A 25 0.12 13.62 -1.59
C ASN A 25 -0.78 12.49 -2.07
N TYR A 26 -0.72 11.35 -1.37
CA TYR A 26 -1.39 10.11 -1.75
C TYR A 26 -2.07 9.51 -0.51
N ASP A 27 -3.24 8.92 -0.75
CA ASP A 27 -3.88 8.00 0.18
C ASP A 27 -3.63 6.59 -0.33
N ILE A 28 -3.05 5.73 0.50
CA ILE A 28 -2.62 4.40 0.06
C ILE A 28 -3.14 3.36 1.05
N ASN A 29 -3.81 2.34 0.51
CA ASN A 29 -4.23 1.17 1.26
C ASN A 29 -2.99 0.33 1.60
N CYS A 30 -2.73 0.10 2.88
CA CYS A 30 -1.58 -0.70 3.32
C CYS A 30 -1.67 -2.19 2.94
N ALA A 31 -2.81 -2.65 2.42
CA ALA A 31 -2.94 -3.98 1.80
C ALA A 31 -2.24 -4.10 0.43
N MET A 32 -1.78 -2.98 -0.14
CA MET A 32 -1.00 -2.93 -1.37
C MET A 32 0.30 -3.75 -1.28
N ASP A 33 0.68 -4.39 -2.38
CA ASP A 33 2.00 -5.02 -2.53
C ASP A 33 3.11 -3.98 -2.38
N LEU A 34 4.16 -4.34 -1.65
CA LEU A 34 5.24 -3.40 -1.36
C LEU A 34 6.03 -3.04 -2.62
N ASP A 35 6.21 -4.00 -3.53
CA ASP A 35 6.89 -3.78 -4.80
C ASP A 35 6.17 -2.72 -5.65
N GLU A 36 4.83 -2.76 -5.70
CA GLU A 36 4.04 -1.76 -6.42
C GLU A 36 4.18 -0.36 -5.79
N PHE A 37 4.21 -0.29 -4.45
CA PHE A 37 4.49 0.96 -3.74
C PHE A 37 5.89 1.49 -4.05
N PHE A 38 6.92 0.65 -4.06
CA PHE A 38 8.28 1.07 -4.38
C PHE A 38 8.43 1.54 -5.81
N ASP A 39 7.82 0.84 -6.77
CA ASP A 39 7.81 1.24 -8.18
C ASP A 39 7.17 2.62 -8.39
N MET A 40 6.09 2.93 -7.67
CA MET A 40 5.42 4.23 -7.76
C MET A 40 6.30 5.42 -7.35
N PHE A 41 7.22 5.20 -6.42
CA PHE A 41 8.04 6.24 -5.81
C PHE A 41 9.52 6.12 -6.19
N ASP A 42 9.86 5.25 -7.14
CA ASP A 42 11.24 4.92 -7.55
C ASP A 42 12.14 4.57 -6.35
N ILE A 43 11.59 3.80 -5.40
CA ILE A 43 12.30 3.37 -4.19
C ILE A 43 13.03 2.05 -4.46
N THR A 44 14.22 1.91 -3.91
CA THR A 44 14.95 0.64 -3.86
C THR A 44 15.37 0.40 -2.42
N ASP A 45 14.89 -0.68 -1.81
CA ASP A 45 15.15 -1.03 -0.42
C ASP A 45 15.33 -2.54 -0.26
N GLU A 46 16.03 -2.96 0.79
CA GLU A 46 16.19 -4.37 1.15
C GLU A 46 15.33 -4.66 2.40
N THR A 47 14.23 -5.39 2.23
CA THR A 47 13.27 -5.75 3.28
C THR A 47 12.72 -7.14 3.03
N ASP A 48 12.40 -7.85 4.11
CA ASP A 48 11.75 -9.16 4.06
C ASP A 48 10.21 -9.04 3.91
N SER A 49 9.67 -7.83 4.01
CA SER A 49 8.24 -7.56 3.87
C SER A 49 7.79 -7.60 2.41
N SER A 50 6.63 -8.22 2.16
CA SER A 50 6.00 -8.25 0.84
C SER A 50 4.84 -7.26 0.71
N THR A 51 4.33 -6.71 1.82
CA THR A 51 3.18 -5.76 1.82
C THR A 51 3.57 -4.43 2.44
N LEU A 52 2.90 -3.37 2.03
CA LEU A 52 3.11 -2.03 2.60
C LEU A 52 2.86 -2.02 4.12
N ASN A 53 1.84 -2.74 4.59
CA ASN A 53 1.57 -2.88 6.02
C ASN A 53 2.74 -3.56 6.78
N GLY A 54 3.33 -4.61 6.20
CA GLY A 54 4.49 -5.29 6.78
C GLY A 54 5.67 -4.33 6.93
N TRP A 55 5.98 -3.60 5.87
CA TRP A 55 7.07 -2.62 5.86
C TRP A 55 6.86 -1.48 6.85
N VAL A 56 5.61 -1.00 6.99
CA VAL A 56 5.21 -0.02 8.02
C VAL A 56 5.45 -0.57 9.44
N MET A 57 5.05 -1.82 9.69
CA MET A 57 5.27 -2.47 11.00
C MET A 57 6.75 -2.68 11.30
N GLU A 58 7.56 -3.05 10.29
CA GLU A 58 9.02 -3.15 10.42
C GLU A 58 9.64 -1.81 10.83
N HIS A 59 9.24 -0.72 10.17
CA HIS A 59 9.74 0.63 10.47
C HIS A 59 9.36 1.11 11.87
N LEU A 60 8.14 0.79 12.32
CA LEU A 60 7.65 1.20 13.65
C LEU A 60 8.07 0.24 14.77
N GLY A 61 8.41 -1.00 14.45
CA GLY A 61 8.73 -2.06 15.41
C GLY A 61 7.54 -2.54 16.24
N ARG A 62 6.31 -2.17 15.84
CA ARG A 62 5.06 -2.49 16.53
C ARG A 62 3.87 -2.37 15.57
N ILE A 63 2.69 -2.77 16.04
CA ILE A 63 1.43 -2.50 15.34
C ILE A 63 1.24 -0.96 15.27
N PRO A 64 0.97 -0.40 14.07
CA PRO A 64 0.75 1.03 13.90
C PRO A 64 -0.56 1.49 14.56
N ASP A 65 -0.51 2.68 15.15
CA ASP A 65 -1.66 3.41 15.66
C ASP A 65 -1.99 4.59 14.73
N ILE A 66 -3.26 4.99 14.70
CA ILE A 66 -3.70 6.17 13.94
C ILE A 66 -2.95 7.41 14.45
N GLY A 67 -2.36 8.16 13.52
CA GLY A 67 -1.56 9.34 13.81
C GLY A 67 -0.07 9.06 13.97
N ASP A 68 0.36 7.79 13.96
CA ASP A 68 1.77 7.46 13.84
C ASP A 68 2.37 8.04 12.57
N LYS A 69 3.63 8.45 12.68
CA LYS A 69 4.39 9.02 11.59
C LYS A 69 5.82 8.56 11.61
N PHE A 70 6.36 8.34 10.43
CA PHE A 70 7.78 8.12 10.23
C PHE A 70 8.20 8.63 8.86
N SER A 71 9.50 8.79 8.65
CA SER A 71 10.07 9.18 7.37
C SER A 71 11.00 8.09 6.87
N ALA A 72 10.87 7.74 5.60
CA ALA A 72 11.68 6.73 4.94
C ALA A 72 11.78 7.10 3.46
N HIS A 73 12.96 6.92 2.86
CA HIS A 73 13.20 7.18 1.43
C HIS A 73 12.73 8.56 0.93
N GLY A 74 12.81 9.58 1.78
CA GLY A 74 12.36 10.95 1.45
C GLY A 74 10.85 11.16 1.47
N LEU A 75 10.06 10.13 1.84
CA LEU A 75 8.63 10.21 2.06
C LEU A 75 8.31 10.51 3.53
N GLU A 76 7.21 11.24 3.77
CA GLU A 76 6.58 11.33 5.08
C GLU A 76 5.35 10.41 5.09
N ILE A 77 5.38 9.37 5.91
CA ILE A 77 4.29 8.41 6.04
C ILE A 77 3.49 8.79 7.29
N THR A 78 2.17 8.89 7.15
CA THR A 78 1.24 9.10 8.26
C THR A 78 0.15 8.04 8.24
N ILE A 79 -0.01 7.32 9.34
CA ILE A 79 -1.06 6.31 9.49
C ILE A 79 -2.39 7.04 9.71
N LYS A 80 -3.27 7.00 8.70
CA LYS A 80 -4.60 7.63 8.77
C LYS A 80 -5.68 6.70 9.28
N ALA A 81 -5.52 5.41 9.03
CA ALA A 81 -6.39 4.36 9.50
C ALA A 81 -5.53 3.14 9.82
N ALA A 82 -5.78 2.54 10.98
CA ALA A 82 -5.28 1.23 11.33
C ALA A 82 -6.51 0.42 11.72
N ASP A 83 -6.93 -0.51 10.87
CA ASP A 83 -7.94 -1.47 11.29
C ASP A 83 -7.19 -2.52 12.11
N GLY A 84 -7.37 -2.50 13.43
CA GLY A 84 -6.76 -3.47 14.35
C GLY A 84 -7.25 -4.91 14.14
N ARG A 85 -7.86 -5.20 12.98
CA ARG A 85 -8.61 -6.39 12.70
C ARG A 85 -8.55 -6.72 11.21
N ARG A 86 -7.48 -7.41 10.81
CA ARG A 86 -7.54 -8.80 10.29
C ARG A 86 -6.18 -9.23 9.74
N VAL A 87 -5.78 -10.42 10.18
CA VAL A 87 -4.96 -11.37 9.43
C VAL A 87 -5.79 -11.96 8.30
#